data_AF-A0A8C7R5M1-F1
#
_entry.id   AF-A0A8C7R5M1-F1
#
_cell.length_a   1.000
_cell.length_b   1.000
_cell.length_c   1.000
_cell.angle_alpha   90.00
_cell.angle_beta   90.00
_cell.angle_gamma   90.00
#
_symmetry.space_group_name_H-M   'P 1'
#
loop_
_entity.id
_entity.type
_entity.pdbx_description
1 polymer ?
#
loop_
_entity_poly.entity_id
_entity_poly.type
_entity_poly.pdbx_seq_one_letter_code
_entity_poly.pdbx_strand_id
1 'polypeptide(L)'
;CWCCKEFCCVCVQCVFFMLKDQSVKDKALQSMASMSSAQIVSATAIHNKLGLPGFPRPTFPGAAGFWQGMISTGQPGSSQDVKPFAQQAYPIQTAVTTTISAYEPPTAPAPTAPAWQGRSIGTTKLRLVEFSAFLEQQRDPDSYNKHLFAHIGQTNYSYSDALLEAVDIRQIYDKFPEKKGGLKELFGKGPHNSFFLVKFWADLNCNIQDDSGAFYGVTSQYESSENMTITCSTKVCSFGKQVVEKVETEYARFENGRFVYRISRSPMCEYMINFIHKLKHLPEKYMMNSVLENFTILLVVTNRETQETLLCMACVFEVSNSDHGAQHHIYRLVKE
;
A
#
# COMPACT_ATOMS: atom_id res chain seq x y z
N CYS A 1 18.34 9.86 20.98
CA CYS A 1 19.09 10.68 20.00
C CYS A 1 20.34 10.04 19.40
N TRP A 2 21.05 9.08 20.05
CA TRP A 2 22.22 8.45 19.43
C TRP A 2 21.88 7.40 18.34
N CYS A 3 20.83 6.60 18.54
CA CYS A 3 20.45 5.53 17.61
C CYS A 3 20.07 6.03 16.19
N CYS A 4 19.41 7.20 16.06
CA CYS A 4 19.03 7.75 14.75
C CYS A 4 20.22 8.22 13.90
N LYS A 5 21.31 8.72 14.52
CA LYS A 5 22.49 9.21 13.79
C LYS A 5 23.27 8.06 13.17
N GLU A 6 23.45 6.96 13.91
CA GLU A 6 24.09 5.75 13.39
C GLU A 6 23.28 5.11 12.27
N PHE A 7 21.96 4.96 12.43
CA PHE A 7 21.13 4.36 11.38
C PHE A 7 21.08 5.20 10.09
N CYS A 8 21.05 6.53 10.17
CA CYS A 8 21.09 7.41 8.99
C CYS A 8 22.45 7.33 8.27
N CYS A 9 23.56 7.30 9.02
CA CYS A 9 24.88 7.13 8.44
C CYS A 9 25.01 5.74 7.81
N VAL A 10 24.63 4.68 8.51
CA VAL A 10 24.71 3.29 8.03
C VAL A 10 23.79 3.06 6.83
N CYS A 11 22.56 3.60 6.80
CA CYS A 11 21.64 3.38 5.69
C CYS A 11 22.11 4.12 4.42
N VAL A 12 22.47 5.40 4.54
CA VAL A 12 22.99 6.18 3.39
C VAL A 12 24.36 5.67 2.95
N GLN A 13 25.21 5.25 3.88
CA GLN A 13 26.54 4.70 3.57
C GLN A 13 26.45 3.28 3.01
N CYS A 14 25.52 2.44 3.45
CA CYS A 14 25.21 1.16 2.81
C CYS A 14 24.67 1.38 1.40
N VAL A 15 23.76 2.33 1.19
CA VAL A 15 23.24 2.64 -0.15
C VAL A 15 24.35 3.19 -1.04
N PHE A 16 25.20 4.11 -0.54
CA PHE A 16 26.35 4.62 -1.29
C PHE A 16 27.40 3.53 -1.56
N PHE A 17 27.61 2.60 -0.62
CA PHE A 17 28.49 1.46 -0.79
C PHE A 17 27.92 0.45 -1.80
N MET A 18 26.61 0.18 -1.79
CA MET A 18 25.92 -0.66 -2.77
C MET A 18 25.93 -0.03 -4.16
N LEU A 19 25.72 1.30 -4.28
CA LEU A 19 25.85 2.03 -5.53
C LEU A 19 27.29 2.02 -6.04
N LYS A 20 28.28 2.14 -5.15
CA LYS A 20 29.69 2.04 -5.52
C LYS A 20 30.04 0.62 -5.98
N ASP A 21 29.58 -0.41 -5.30
CA ASP A 21 29.77 -1.81 -5.69
C ASP A 21 29.05 -2.13 -7.01
N GLN A 22 27.87 -1.56 -7.26
CA GLN A 22 27.17 -1.67 -8.54
C GLN A 22 27.95 -0.95 -9.66
N SER A 23 28.42 0.27 -9.43
CA SER A 23 29.25 1.00 -10.42
C SER A 23 30.60 0.32 -10.70
N VAL A 24 31.16 -0.38 -9.70
CA VAL A 24 32.39 -1.16 -9.84
C VAL A 24 32.11 -2.46 -10.60
N LYS A 25 30.97 -3.12 -10.36
CA LYS A 25 30.50 -4.27 -11.14
C LYS A 25 30.20 -3.88 -12.59
N ASP A 26 29.59 -2.73 -12.82
CA ASP A 26 29.30 -2.23 -14.16
C ASP A 26 30.59 -1.80 -14.90
N LYS A 27 31.56 -1.20 -14.20
CA LYS A 27 32.91 -0.93 -14.74
C LYS A 27 33.72 -2.21 -14.99
N ALA A 28 33.59 -3.23 -14.15
CA ALA A 28 34.23 -4.52 -14.37
C ALA A 28 33.59 -5.27 -15.55
N LEU A 29 32.28 -5.18 -15.72
CA LEU A 29 31.56 -5.74 -16.86
C LEU A 29 31.88 -4.99 -18.16
N GLN A 30 32.02 -3.67 -18.13
CA GLN A 30 32.51 -2.88 -19.26
C GLN A 30 34.00 -3.13 -19.58
N SER A 31 34.82 -3.46 -18.57
CA SER A 31 36.21 -3.89 -18.78
C SER A 31 36.30 -5.30 -19.40
N MET A 32 35.37 -6.21 -19.08
CA MET A 32 35.24 -7.49 -19.77
C MET A 32 34.67 -7.35 -21.19
N ALA A 33 33.88 -6.31 -21.47
CA ALA A 33 33.34 -6.03 -22.79
C ALA A 33 34.31 -5.27 -23.73
N SER A 34 35.46 -4.79 -23.22
CA SER A 34 36.48 -4.08 -24.01
C SER A 34 37.69 -4.94 -24.40
N MET A 35 37.69 -6.25 -24.12
CA MET A 35 38.67 -7.16 -24.73
C MET A 35 38.34 -7.38 -26.22
N SER A 36 39.15 -6.74 -27.06
CA SER A 36 39.21 -6.95 -28.52
C SER A 36 39.43 -8.42 -28.88
N SER A 37 38.73 -8.88 -29.90
CA SER A 37 38.65 -10.25 -30.41
C SER A 37 39.91 -10.71 -31.15
N ALA A 38 41.04 -10.84 -30.45
CA ALA A 38 42.24 -11.48 -31.00
C ALA A 38 43.06 -12.18 -29.91
N GLN A 39 42.63 -13.38 -29.51
CA GLN A 39 43.48 -14.50 -29.04
C GLN A 39 42.60 -15.69 -28.62
N ILE A 40 41.86 -16.26 -29.58
CA ILE A 40 41.24 -17.59 -29.43
C ILE A 40 41.80 -18.48 -30.54
N VAL A 41 43.06 -18.91 -30.42
CA VAL A 41 43.58 -20.10 -31.12
C VAL A 41 44.70 -20.72 -30.29
N SER A 42 44.59 -22.04 -30.07
CA SER A 42 45.61 -23.00 -29.59
C SER A 42 45.69 -23.28 -28.09
N ALA A 43 44.97 -24.31 -27.63
CA ALA A 43 45.52 -25.38 -26.77
C ALA A 43 44.45 -26.46 -26.50
N THR A 44 44.35 -27.42 -27.41
CA THR A 44 43.82 -28.75 -27.12
C THR A 44 44.96 -29.69 -26.72
N ALA A 45 44.62 -30.63 -25.83
CA ALA A 45 45.35 -31.84 -25.47
C ALA A 45 46.54 -31.69 -24.50
N ILE A 46 46.33 -32.08 -23.23
CA ILE A 46 47.15 -33.11 -22.56
C ILE A 46 46.24 -33.96 -21.65
N HIS A 47 46.38 -35.27 -21.81
CA HIS A 47 45.66 -36.38 -21.18
C HIS A 47 46.58 -37.07 -20.13
N ASN A 48 45.99 -37.91 -19.27
CA ASN A 48 46.57 -38.88 -18.31
C ASN A 48 47.12 -38.33 -16.96
N LYS A 49 47.13 -39.06 -15.83
CA LYS A 49 46.45 -40.27 -15.27
C LYS A 49 47.23 -40.58 -13.97
N LEU A 50 46.57 -40.69 -12.81
CA LEU A 50 46.99 -41.38 -11.56
C LEU A 50 45.97 -40.98 -10.47
N GLY A 51 45.31 -41.82 -9.68
CA GLY A 51 45.24 -43.26 -9.51
C GLY A 51 44.50 -43.57 -8.19
N LEU A 52 43.32 -44.20 -8.27
CA LEU A 52 42.64 -45.08 -7.27
C LEU A 52 42.16 -44.48 -5.91
N PRO A 53 41.36 -45.22 -5.10
CA PRO A 53 40.07 -45.93 -5.32
C PRO A 53 38.98 -45.40 -4.32
N GLY A 54 37.66 -45.45 -4.54
CA GLY A 54 36.78 -46.62 -4.59
C GLY A 54 35.81 -46.67 -3.39
N PHE A 55 34.49 -46.75 -3.66
CA PHE A 55 33.33 -47.16 -2.81
C PHE A 55 32.55 -46.10 -2.00
N PRO A 56 31.24 -46.31 -1.73
CA PRO A 56 30.17 -46.33 -2.74
C PRO A 56 28.96 -45.45 -2.35
N ARG A 57 28.16 -45.12 -3.37
CA ARG A 57 26.86 -44.45 -3.30
C ARG A 57 25.79 -45.40 -2.73
N PRO A 58 24.91 -44.99 -1.80
CA PRO A 58 23.77 -45.80 -1.42
C PRO A 58 22.62 -45.66 -2.42
N THR A 59 22.27 -46.77 -3.06
CA THR A 59 20.94 -47.06 -3.58
C THR A 59 20.13 -47.75 -2.49
N PHE A 60 18.89 -47.31 -2.26
CA PHE A 60 17.87 -48.13 -1.59
C PHE A 60 16.56 -48.14 -2.41
N PRO A 61 15.77 -49.23 -2.30
CA PRO A 61 14.79 -49.70 -3.27
C PRO A 61 13.34 -49.40 -2.89
N GLY A 62 12.42 -49.75 -3.80
CA GLY A 62 10.98 -49.65 -3.60
C GLY A 62 10.36 -50.72 -2.70
N ALA A 63 9.21 -50.36 -2.13
CA ALA A 63 8.06 -51.18 -1.73
C ALA A 63 6.84 -50.23 -1.83
N ALA A 64 5.83 -50.43 -2.68
CA ALA A 64 4.81 -51.48 -2.68
C ALA A 64 3.92 -51.46 -1.41
N GLY A 65 2.65 -51.07 -1.58
CA GLY A 65 1.58 -51.18 -0.60
C GLY A 65 0.49 -50.11 -0.79
N PHE A 66 -0.54 -50.41 -1.59
CA PHE A 66 -1.93 -50.60 -1.11
C PHE A 66 -2.63 -49.28 -0.72
N TRP A 67 -3.56 -48.70 -1.51
CA TRP A 67 -4.87 -49.24 -1.85
C TRP A 67 -5.43 -48.66 -3.18
N GLN A 68 -6.00 -49.54 -4.01
CA GLN A 68 -6.91 -49.24 -5.12
C GLN A 68 -8.37 -49.56 -4.73
N GLY A 69 -9.32 -48.91 -5.43
CA GLY A 69 -10.63 -49.47 -5.81
C GLY A 69 -11.80 -49.00 -4.92
N MET A 70 -12.80 -48.28 -5.43
CA MET A 70 -13.87 -48.63 -6.40
C MET A 70 -15.21 -48.93 -5.70
N ILE A 71 -16.20 -48.05 -5.93
CA ILE A 71 -17.59 -48.29 -6.34
C ILE A 71 -18.26 -49.61 -5.87
N SER A 72 -19.45 -49.53 -5.23
CA SER A 72 -20.73 -50.15 -5.69
C SER A 72 -21.82 -50.26 -4.59
N THR A 73 -22.99 -49.69 -4.92
CA THR A 73 -24.38 -50.20 -4.76
C THR A 73 -24.87 -50.94 -3.49
N GLY A 74 -26.04 -50.52 -2.97
CA GLY A 74 -26.97 -51.42 -2.25
C GLY A 74 -27.96 -50.75 -1.26
N GLN A 75 -29.20 -50.53 -1.71
CA GLN A 75 -30.45 -50.26 -0.93
C GLN A 75 -30.99 -51.57 -0.26
N PRO A 76 -32.20 -51.69 0.37
CA PRO A 76 -33.22 -50.76 0.93
C PRO A 76 -33.91 -51.19 2.29
N GLY A 77 -34.87 -50.38 2.79
CA GLY A 77 -36.01 -50.76 3.67
C GLY A 77 -36.16 -49.87 4.94
N SER A 78 -37.33 -49.41 5.42
CA SER A 78 -38.76 -49.55 5.07
C SER A 78 -39.66 -48.65 5.97
N SER A 79 -40.75 -48.07 5.42
CA SER A 79 -42.13 -47.85 5.99
C SER A 79 -42.33 -46.97 7.27
N GLN A 80 -43.37 -46.14 7.52
CA GLN A 80 -44.78 -45.87 7.07
C GLN A 80 -45.07 -44.36 7.34
N ASP A 81 -45.81 -43.52 6.60
CA ASP A 81 -47.18 -43.51 6.03
C ASP A 81 -48.33 -43.25 7.04
N VAL A 82 -48.85 -41.99 7.09
CA VAL A 82 -50.26 -41.62 7.38
C VAL A 82 -50.59 -40.23 6.78
N LYS A 83 -51.48 -40.21 5.77
CA LYS A 83 -52.48 -39.15 5.44
C LYS A 83 -53.89 -39.76 5.71
N PRO A 84 -55.07 -39.14 5.48
CA PRO A 84 -55.40 -37.80 4.94
C PRO A 84 -56.54 -37.09 5.72
N PHE A 85 -56.88 -35.85 5.35
CA PHE A 85 -58.29 -35.46 5.23
C PHE A 85 -58.44 -34.38 4.15
N ALA A 86 -59.41 -34.61 3.26
CA ALA A 86 -59.82 -33.76 2.17
C ALA A 86 -61.26 -33.28 2.41
N GLN A 87 -61.60 -32.07 1.97
CA GLN A 87 -62.97 -31.71 1.56
C GLN A 87 -62.92 -30.81 0.33
N GLN A 88 -63.76 -31.16 -0.65
CA GLN A 88 -64.02 -30.52 -1.93
C GLN A 88 -65.25 -29.61 -1.83
N ALA A 89 -65.40 -28.62 -2.73
CA ALA A 89 -66.59 -28.44 -3.61
C ALA A 89 -66.46 -27.20 -4.54
N TYR A 90 -66.85 -27.39 -5.81
CA TYR A 90 -66.94 -26.46 -6.96
C TYR A 90 -68.29 -25.66 -6.96
N PRO A 91 -68.74 -25.00 -8.07
CA PRO A 91 -68.25 -23.87 -8.87
C PRO A 91 -69.32 -22.72 -8.97
N ILE A 92 -69.05 -21.59 -9.68
CA ILE A 92 -70.03 -20.83 -10.53
C ILE A 92 -69.30 -19.71 -11.31
N GLN A 93 -69.80 -19.43 -12.51
CA GLN A 93 -69.26 -18.70 -13.67
C GLN A 93 -69.34 -17.15 -13.64
N THR A 94 -68.32 -16.54 -14.27
CA THR A 94 -68.22 -15.30 -15.11
C THR A 94 -69.07 -14.05 -14.86
N ALA A 95 -68.39 -12.91 -14.70
CA ALA A 95 -68.68 -11.62 -15.35
C ALA A 95 -67.41 -10.74 -15.43
N VAL A 96 -67.37 -9.86 -16.43
CA VAL A 96 -66.19 -9.20 -17.04
C VAL A 96 -65.96 -7.78 -16.51
N THR A 97 -64.68 -7.32 -16.50
CA THR A 97 -64.18 -5.91 -16.43
C THR A 97 -64.54 -5.10 -15.17
N THR A 98 -63.68 -4.32 -14.53
CA THR A 98 -62.73 -3.29 -15.01
C THR A 98 -61.62 -3.05 -13.97
N THR A 99 -60.45 -2.67 -14.46
CA THR A 99 -59.27 -2.15 -13.78
C THR A 99 -59.55 -0.99 -12.80
N ILE A 100 -58.87 -0.99 -11.63
CA ILE A 100 -58.13 0.12 -10.98
C ILE A 100 -57.98 -0.17 -9.48
N SER A 101 -56.80 -0.65 -9.08
CA SER A 101 -56.21 -0.67 -7.72
C SER A 101 -54.83 -1.32 -7.88
N ALA A 102 -53.74 -0.91 -7.25
CA ALA A 102 -53.52 0.02 -6.16
C ALA A 102 -52.08 0.55 -6.30
N TYR A 103 -51.85 1.75 -5.79
CA TYR A 103 -50.55 2.37 -5.68
C TYR A 103 -49.62 1.45 -4.87
N GLU A 104 -48.58 0.91 -5.50
CA GLU A 104 -47.44 0.32 -4.83
C GLU A 104 -46.71 1.45 -4.07
N PRO A 105 -46.43 1.33 -2.76
CA PRO A 105 -45.66 2.35 -2.07
C PRO A 105 -44.26 2.38 -2.68
N PRO A 106 -43.72 3.57 -3.03
CA PRO A 106 -42.40 3.66 -3.63
C PRO A 106 -41.38 3.08 -2.65
N THR A 107 -40.67 2.04 -3.11
CA THR A 107 -39.50 1.48 -2.48
C THR A 107 -38.60 2.64 -2.05
N ALA A 108 -38.36 2.78 -0.74
CA ALA A 108 -37.44 3.78 -0.24
C ALA A 108 -36.11 3.63 -1.01
N PRO A 109 -35.53 4.71 -1.57
CA PRO A 109 -34.26 4.59 -2.23
C PRO A 109 -33.26 4.03 -1.21
N ALA A 110 -32.68 2.87 -1.54
CA ALA A 110 -31.55 2.34 -0.79
C ALA A 110 -30.54 3.49 -0.64
N PRO A 111 -29.96 3.71 0.55
CA PRO A 111 -29.03 4.82 0.74
C PRO A 111 -27.90 4.66 -0.28
N THR A 112 -27.91 5.51 -1.30
CA THR A 112 -26.89 5.52 -2.34
C THR A 112 -25.59 5.86 -1.64
N ALA A 113 -24.69 4.88 -1.55
CA ALA A 113 -23.37 5.07 -0.98
C ALA A 113 -22.72 6.31 -1.62
N PRO A 114 -22.06 7.19 -0.86
CA PRO A 114 -21.47 8.40 -1.41
C PRO A 114 -20.55 8.10 -2.60
N ALA A 115 -20.53 8.98 -3.61
CA ALA A 115 -19.77 8.77 -4.86
C ALA A 115 -18.27 8.47 -4.62
N TRP A 116 -17.69 9.01 -3.55
CA TRP A 116 -16.30 8.79 -3.15
C TRP A 116 -15.99 7.39 -2.63
N GLN A 117 -17.00 6.61 -2.22
CA GLN A 117 -16.80 5.29 -1.63
C GLN A 117 -16.30 4.31 -2.70
N GLY A 118 -15.14 3.69 -2.44
CA GLY A 118 -14.46 2.82 -3.41
C GLY A 118 -13.68 3.55 -4.50
N ARG A 119 -13.63 4.89 -4.46
CA ARG A 119 -12.90 5.76 -5.42
C ARG A 119 -11.88 6.67 -4.76
N SER A 120 -11.95 6.79 -3.44
CA SER A 120 -11.09 7.63 -2.62
C SER A 120 -10.50 6.83 -1.47
N ILE A 121 -9.50 7.40 -0.80
CA ILE A 121 -8.95 6.84 0.44
C ILE A 121 -9.95 7.13 1.56
N GLY A 122 -10.80 6.17 1.85
CA GLY A 122 -11.78 6.31 2.91
C GLY A 122 -12.56 5.04 3.17
N THR A 123 -13.04 4.94 4.40
CA THR A 123 -13.93 3.90 4.88
C THR A 123 -15.30 4.48 5.16
N THR A 124 -16.21 3.67 5.69
CA THR A 124 -17.51 4.15 6.16
C THR A 124 -17.39 5.08 7.37
N LYS A 125 -16.30 4.98 8.14
CA LYS A 125 -16.07 5.75 9.38
C LYS A 125 -15.19 6.98 9.17
N LEU A 126 -14.14 6.87 8.34
CA LEU A 126 -13.17 7.94 8.17
C LEU A 126 -12.71 8.04 6.71
N ARG A 127 -12.67 9.27 6.19
CA ARG A 127 -12.19 9.58 4.84
C ARG A 127 -11.03 10.56 4.89
N LEU A 128 -9.99 10.30 4.13
CA LEU A 128 -8.94 11.29 3.87
C LEU A 128 -9.46 12.32 2.86
N VAL A 129 -9.35 13.59 3.24
CA VAL A 129 -9.82 14.73 2.45
C VAL A 129 -8.66 15.42 1.76
N GLU A 130 -7.57 15.62 2.49
CA GLU A 130 -6.35 16.23 1.97
C GLU A 130 -5.13 15.57 2.64
N PHE A 131 -4.09 15.36 1.85
CA PHE A 131 -2.75 15.09 2.34
C PHE A 131 -1.76 15.91 1.53
N SER A 132 -0.90 16.68 2.16
CA SER A 132 0.16 17.41 1.49
C SER A 132 1.46 17.36 2.29
N ALA A 133 2.56 17.03 1.62
CA ALA A 133 3.91 17.18 2.12
C ALA A 133 4.58 18.31 1.33
N PHE A 134 5.09 19.32 2.02
CA PHE A 134 5.48 20.57 1.38
C PHE A 134 6.70 21.22 2.02
N LEU A 135 7.32 22.11 1.23
CA LEU A 135 8.34 23.05 1.66
C LEU A 135 7.80 24.46 1.47
N GLU A 136 7.83 25.24 2.52
CA GLU A 136 7.58 26.67 2.45
C GLU A 136 8.89 27.43 2.59
N GLN A 137 9.12 28.38 1.70
CA GLN A 137 10.23 29.32 1.81
C GLN A 137 9.66 30.72 1.90
N GLN A 138 10.01 31.41 2.98
CA GLN A 138 9.75 32.82 3.12
C GLN A 138 10.70 33.57 2.19
N ARG A 139 10.17 34.17 1.12
CA ARG A 139 10.96 34.99 0.19
C ARG A 139 10.89 36.47 0.59
N ASP A 140 9.70 36.92 1.02
CA ASP A 140 9.42 38.27 1.50
C ASP A 140 8.56 38.20 2.80
N PRO A 141 8.49 39.26 3.62
CA PRO A 141 7.66 39.30 4.83
C PRO A 141 6.18 38.93 4.58
N ASP A 142 5.68 39.24 3.37
CA ASP A 142 4.28 39.07 2.98
C ASP A 142 4.01 37.91 2.00
N SER A 143 5.04 37.16 1.57
CA SER A 143 4.90 36.11 0.56
C SER A 143 5.72 34.85 0.86
N TYR A 144 5.02 33.71 0.91
CA TYR A 144 5.58 32.38 1.07
C TYR A 144 5.45 31.59 -0.23
N ASN A 145 6.55 31.03 -0.72
CA ASN A 145 6.51 30.06 -1.81
C ASN A 145 6.30 28.68 -1.22
N LYS A 146 5.17 28.03 -1.57
CA LYS A 146 4.85 26.67 -1.13
C LYS A 146 5.09 25.69 -2.27
N HIS A 147 6.11 24.85 -2.12
CA HIS A 147 6.40 23.72 -3.00
C HIS A 147 5.76 22.44 -2.45
N LEU A 148 5.05 21.69 -3.29
CA LEU A 148 4.42 20.43 -2.89
C LEU A 148 5.27 19.24 -3.35
N PHE A 149 5.89 18.53 -2.42
CA PHE A 149 6.58 17.28 -2.74
C PHE A 149 5.59 16.18 -3.12
N ALA A 150 4.48 16.09 -2.38
CA ALA A 150 3.42 15.13 -2.60
C ALA A 150 2.09 15.77 -2.20
N HIS A 151 1.04 15.53 -2.98
CA HIS A 151 -0.29 16.07 -2.71
C HIS A 151 -1.39 15.10 -3.15
N ILE A 152 -2.33 14.86 -2.24
CA ILE A 152 -3.64 14.28 -2.48
C ILE A 152 -4.64 15.38 -2.11
N GLY A 153 -5.31 15.93 -3.12
CA GLY A 153 -6.25 17.03 -2.94
C GLY A 153 -7.69 16.57 -2.77
N GLN A 154 -8.54 17.55 -2.48
CA GLN A 154 -9.99 17.38 -2.47
C GLN A 154 -10.48 17.25 -3.92
N THR A 155 -10.71 16.03 -4.36
CA THR A 155 -11.35 15.75 -5.66
C THR A 155 -12.84 15.50 -5.46
N ASN A 156 -13.65 16.11 -6.33
CA ASN A 156 -15.07 15.82 -6.43
C ASN A 156 -15.23 14.52 -7.21
N TYR A 157 -15.33 13.40 -6.50
CA TYR A 157 -15.56 12.09 -7.10
C TYR A 157 -16.97 12.01 -7.68
N SER A 158 -17.06 11.59 -8.93
CA SER A 158 -18.32 11.30 -9.62
C SER A 158 -18.59 9.79 -9.63
N TYR A 159 -19.86 9.39 -9.75
CA TYR A 159 -20.22 7.97 -9.93
C TYR A 159 -19.69 7.39 -11.24
N SER A 160 -19.35 8.24 -12.21
CA SER A 160 -18.72 7.86 -13.49
C SER A 160 -17.24 7.49 -13.36
N ASP A 161 -16.59 7.87 -12.26
CA ASP A 161 -15.16 7.62 -12.08
C ASP A 161 -14.93 6.12 -11.84
N ALA A 162 -13.78 5.62 -12.30
CA ALA A 162 -13.38 4.23 -12.09
C ALA A 162 -13.19 3.92 -10.60
N LEU A 163 -13.49 2.69 -10.22
CA LEU A 163 -13.16 2.19 -8.88
C LEU A 163 -11.65 2.04 -8.74
N LEU A 164 -11.16 2.09 -7.50
CA LEU A 164 -9.75 1.87 -7.21
C LEU A 164 -9.34 0.45 -7.61
N GLU A 165 -8.21 0.35 -8.31
CA GLU A 165 -7.57 -0.91 -8.62
C GLU A 165 -7.13 -1.62 -7.34
N ALA A 166 -7.11 -2.95 -7.37
CA ALA A 166 -6.71 -3.76 -6.24
C ALA A 166 -5.27 -4.25 -6.40
N VAL A 167 -4.51 -4.20 -5.31
CA VAL A 167 -3.15 -4.78 -5.22
C VAL A 167 -3.13 -5.78 -4.08
N ASP A 168 -2.58 -6.96 -4.36
CA ASP A 168 -2.36 -7.97 -3.33
C ASP A 168 -1.31 -7.47 -2.33
N ILE A 169 -1.72 -7.36 -1.08
CA ILE A 169 -0.90 -6.87 0.03
C ILE A 169 0.37 -7.71 0.24
N ARG A 170 0.39 -8.98 -0.17
CA ARG A 170 1.57 -9.83 -0.07
C ARG A 170 2.76 -9.30 -0.88
N GLN A 171 2.50 -8.54 -1.95
CA GLN A 171 3.53 -7.98 -2.82
C GLN A 171 4.35 -6.86 -2.16
N ILE A 172 3.85 -6.30 -1.06
CA ILE A 172 4.48 -5.15 -0.38
C ILE A 172 4.92 -5.45 1.06
N TYR A 173 4.73 -6.67 1.57
CA TYR A 173 5.06 -6.97 2.97
C TYR A 173 6.54 -6.75 3.32
N ASP A 174 7.45 -7.06 2.39
CA ASP A 174 8.90 -6.84 2.53
C ASP A 174 9.28 -5.35 2.67
N LYS A 175 8.42 -4.46 2.16
CA LYS A 175 8.65 -3.00 2.16
C LYS A 175 8.21 -2.33 3.46
N PHE A 176 7.47 -3.02 4.33
CA PHE A 176 6.88 -2.45 5.54
C PHE A 176 7.25 -3.23 6.81
N PRO A 177 7.11 -2.63 8.01
CA PRO A 177 7.42 -3.32 9.26
C PRO A 177 6.60 -4.61 9.42
N GLU A 178 7.28 -5.70 9.73
CA GLU A 178 6.66 -7.00 10.03
C GLU A 178 6.42 -7.23 11.53
N LYS A 179 7.06 -6.42 12.38
CA LYS A 179 6.96 -6.51 13.84
C LYS A 179 5.57 -6.07 14.34
N LYS A 180 5.39 -6.10 15.66
CA LYS A 180 4.17 -5.65 16.32
C LYS A 180 3.80 -4.23 15.86
N GLY A 181 2.54 -4.04 15.44
CA GLY A 181 2.06 -2.79 14.85
C GLY A 181 2.46 -2.58 13.38
N GLY A 182 2.97 -3.63 12.74
CA GLY A 182 3.36 -3.67 11.34
C GLY A 182 2.20 -3.98 10.39
N LEU A 183 2.43 -3.80 9.08
CA LEU A 183 1.38 -3.88 8.07
C LEU A 183 0.65 -5.23 8.07
N LYS A 184 1.40 -6.34 8.21
CA LYS A 184 0.84 -7.70 8.24
C LYS A 184 -0.08 -7.94 9.43
N GLU A 185 0.31 -7.49 10.62
CA GLU A 185 -0.51 -7.63 11.83
C GLU A 185 -1.76 -6.74 11.76
N LEU A 186 -1.58 -5.48 11.33
CA LEU A 186 -2.69 -4.54 11.19
C LEU A 186 -3.73 -5.06 10.20
N PHE A 187 -3.29 -5.54 9.03
CA PHE A 187 -4.19 -6.11 8.04
C PHE A 187 -4.88 -7.37 8.57
N GLY A 188 -4.16 -8.25 9.28
CA GLY A 188 -4.74 -9.45 9.87
C GLY A 188 -5.81 -9.17 10.94
N LYS A 189 -5.74 -8.03 11.65
CA LYS A 189 -6.78 -7.57 12.58
C LYS A 189 -7.98 -6.96 11.87
N GLY A 190 -7.73 -6.32 10.72
CA GLY A 190 -8.75 -5.64 9.94
C GLY A 190 -9.25 -4.33 10.58
N PRO A 191 -10.27 -3.72 9.98
CA PRO A 191 -11.03 -4.21 8.83
C PRO A 191 -10.28 -4.01 7.49
N HIS A 192 -10.36 -4.99 6.58
CA HIS A 192 -9.53 -5.00 5.35
C HIS A 192 -9.85 -3.86 4.37
N ASN A 193 -11.07 -3.29 4.42
CA ASN A 193 -11.45 -2.15 3.59
C ASN A 193 -10.81 -0.82 4.03
N SER A 194 -10.07 -0.80 5.16
CA SER A 194 -9.31 0.36 5.62
C SER A 194 -7.91 0.49 5.00
N PHE A 195 -7.47 -0.46 4.16
CA PHE A 195 -6.08 -0.54 3.71
C PHE A 195 -5.92 -0.10 2.25
N PHE A 196 -5.01 0.85 2.05
CA PHE A 196 -4.73 1.47 0.76
C PHE A 196 -3.22 1.53 0.52
N LEU A 197 -2.83 1.42 -0.75
CA LEU A 197 -1.47 1.68 -1.22
C LEU A 197 -1.51 2.94 -2.09
N VAL A 198 -0.61 3.88 -1.82
CA VAL A 198 -0.44 5.09 -2.63
C VAL A 198 0.95 5.09 -3.21
N LYS A 199 1.03 5.12 -4.54
CA LYS A 199 2.28 5.36 -5.26
C LYS A 199 2.38 6.85 -5.54
N PHE A 200 3.37 7.50 -4.96
CA PHE A 200 3.67 8.91 -5.22
C PHE A 200 4.80 9.06 -6.23
N TRP A 201 4.63 10.02 -7.13
CA TRP A 201 5.72 10.61 -7.91
C TRP A 201 6.02 11.97 -7.30
N ALA A 202 7.04 12.00 -6.44
CA ALA A 202 7.38 13.16 -5.65
C ALA A 202 8.10 14.23 -6.49
N ASP A 203 7.66 15.47 -6.37
CA ASP A 203 8.30 16.59 -7.06
C ASP A 203 9.47 17.13 -6.24
N LEU A 204 10.69 16.91 -6.72
CA LEU A 204 11.93 17.42 -6.13
C LEU A 204 12.48 18.64 -6.88
N ASN A 205 11.75 19.17 -7.86
CA ASN A 205 12.14 20.31 -8.68
C ASN A 205 11.89 21.65 -7.95
N CYS A 206 12.42 21.78 -6.74
CA CYS A 206 12.41 23.02 -6.00
C CYS A 206 13.82 23.60 -5.92
N ASN A 207 13.96 24.92 -5.84
CA ASN A 207 15.24 25.50 -5.42
C ASN A 207 15.28 25.45 -3.89
N ILE A 208 16.15 24.62 -3.29
CA ILE A 208 16.34 24.60 -1.84
C ILE A 208 17.56 25.49 -1.64
N GLN A 209 17.34 26.75 -1.30
CA GLN A 209 18.41 27.61 -0.82
C GLN A 209 18.67 27.21 0.63
N ASP A 210 19.94 27.06 1.03
CA ASP A 210 20.34 26.69 2.40
C ASP A 210 20.08 27.82 3.44
N ASP A 211 19.32 28.84 3.07
CA ASP A 211 19.00 29.98 3.93
C ASP A 211 17.95 29.66 5.00
N SER A 212 18.07 30.32 6.16
CA SER A 212 17.45 30.00 7.45
C SER A 212 15.91 30.15 7.54
N GLY A 213 15.19 30.18 6.42
CA GLY A 213 13.74 30.42 6.33
C GLY A 213 12.90 29.28 5.75
N ALA A 214 13.48 28.10 5.53
CA ALA A 214 12.78 26.93 4.98
C ALA A 214 11.99 26.16 6.06
N PHE A 215 10.68 25.97 5.83
CA PHE A 215 9.82 25.15 6.68
C PHE A 215 9.33 23.90 5.92
N TYR A 216 9.67 22.72 6.43
CA TYR A 216 9.20 21.44 5.89
C TYR A 216 8.03 20.93 6.73
N GLY A 217 6.87 20.78 6.08
CA GLY A 217 5.62 20.48 6.76
C GLY A 217 4.82 19.38 6.09
N VAL A 218 3.97 18.73 6.90
CA VAL A 218 2.91 17.84 6.44
C VAL A 218 1.58 18.41 6.94
N THR A 219 0.60 18.48 6.05
CA THR A 219 -0.80 18.75 6.41
C THR A 219 -1.65 17.56 6.01
N SER A 220 -2.54 17.13 6.89
CA SER A 220 -3.55 16.12 6.57
C SER A 220 -4.89 16.47 7.17
N GLN A 221 -5.94 16.26 6.39
CA GLN A 221 -7.32 16.49 6.79
C GLN A 221 -8.14 15.21 6.62
N TYR A 222 -8.96 14.90 7.63
CA TYR A 222 -9.87 13.76 7.63
C TYR A 222 -11.29 14.20 7.95
N GLU A 223 -12.26 13.42 7.48
CA GLU A 223 -13.68 13.60 7.74
C GLU A 223 -14.33 12.31 8.24
N SER A 224 -15.25 12.44 9.19
CA SER A 224 -16.03 11.37 9.80
C SER A 224 -17.49 11.79 9.97
N SER A 225 -18.40 10.81 9.99
CA SER A 225 -19.79 11.00 10.44
C SER A 225 -19.97 10.88 11.95
N GLU A 226 -18.99 10.31 12.64
CA GLU A 226 -19.03 10.05 14.08
C GLU A 226 -18.01 10.92 14.81
N ASN A 227 -18.38 11.39 16.01
CA ASN A 227 -17.47 12.09 16.90
C ASN A 227 -16.57 11.09 17.61
N MET A 228 -15.32 11.02 17.21
CA MET A 228 -14.31 10.17 17.85
C MET A 228 -13.01 10.94 18.05
N THR A 229 -12.16 10.48 18.97
CA THR A 229 -10.77 10.94 19.06
C THR A 229 -9.89 10.00 18.25
N ILE A 230 -9.08 10.55 17.34
CA ILE A 230 -8.22 9.75 16.47
C ILE A 230 -6.75 9.88 16.87
N THR A 231 -5.99 8.81 16.67
CA THR A 231 -4.54 8.80 16.78
C THR A 231 -3.95 8.49 15.41
N CYS A 232 -3.16 9.42 14.88
CA CYS A 232 -2.46 9.30 13.61
C CYS A 232 -1.00 8.91 13.87
N SER A 233 -0.61 7.71 13.46
CA SER A 233 0.76 7.21 13.51
C SER A 233 1.38 7.26 12.11
N THR A 234 2.45 8.02 11.95
CA THR A 234 3.26 8.11 10.73
C THR A 234 4.58 7.40 10.96
N LYS A 235 4.75 6.22 10.37
CA LYS A 235 5.99 5.43 10.46
C LYS A 235 6.80 5.58 9.19
N VAL A 236 8.03 6.07 9.32
CA VAL A 236 8.98 6.13 8.21
C VAL A 236 9.83 4.87 8.24
N CYS A 237 9.92 4.20 7.10
CA CYS A 237 10.52 2.89 6.99
C CYS A 237 11.66 2.89 5.96
N SER A 238 12.69 2.10 6.25
CA SER A 238 13.80 1.84 5.33
C SER A 238 14.09 0.34 5.33
N PHE A 239 14.16 -0.27 4.15
CA PHE A 239 14.35 -1.73 4.00
C PHE A 239 13.37 -2.55 4.86
N GLY A 240 12.09 -2.16 4.84
CA GLY A 240 11.03 -2.82 5.63
C GLY A 240 11.11 -2.61 7.15
N LYS A 241 12.03 -1.77 7.65
CA LYS A 241 12.20 -1.51 9.08
C LYS A 241 11.78 -0.11 9.45
N GLN A 242 11.05 0.03 10.55
CA GLN A 242 10.71 1.34 11.12
C GLN A 242 11.98 2.05 11.61
N VAL A 243 12.23 3.25 11.09
CA VAL A 243 13.36 4.11 11.47
C VAL A 243 12.90 5.18 12.46
N VAL A 244 11.76 5.81 12.19
CA VAL A 244 11.15 6.81 13.06
C VAL A 244 9.63 6.69 12.99
N GLU A 245 8.95 7.04 14.08
CA GLU A 245 7.50 7.12 14.16
C GLU A 245 7.10 8.43 14.82
N LYS A 246 6.13 9.10 14.23
CA LYS A 246 5.47 10.28 14.79
C LYS A 246 4.03 9.93 15.09
N VAL A 247 3.59 10.18 16.32
CA VAL A 247 2.22 9.93 16.76
C VAL A 247 1.57 11.24 17.14
N GLU A 248 0.44 11.54 16.52
CA GLU A 248 -0.34 12.77 16.75
C GLU A 248 -1.77 12.38 17.14
N THR A 249 -2.33 13.06 18.13
CA THR A 249 -3.71 12.81 18.59
C THR A 249 -4.56 14.01 18.24
N GLU A 250 -5.63 13.77 17.48
CA GLU A 250 -6.52 14.82 16.99
C GLU A 250 -7.94 14.63 17.49
N TYR A 251 -8.59 15.75 17.77
CA TYR A 251 -9.97 15.83 18.24
C TYR A 251 -10.87 16.34 17.13
N ALA A 252 -12.09 15.81 17.10
CA ALA A 252 -13.08 16.20 16.10
C ALA A 252 -13.50 17.66 16.26
N ARG A 253 -13.65 18.35 15.13
CA ARG A 253 -14.34 19.64 15.05
C ARG A 253 -15.58 19.49 14.19
N PHE A 254 -16.74 19.90 14.69
CA PHE A 254 -17.98 19.79 13.93
C PHE A 254 -18.09 20.96 12.95
N GLU A 255 -18.03 20.67 11.65
CA GLU A 255 -18.10 21.64 10.55
C GLU A 255 -19.02 21.08 9.45
N ASN A 256 -19.97 21.88 8.94
CA ASN A 256 -20.85 21.50 7.82
C ASN A 256 -21.56 20.14 7.97
N GLY A 257 -21.96 19.78 9.19
CA GLY A 257 -22.66 18.52 9.46
C GLY A 257 -21.76 17.29 9.53
N ARG A 258 -20.43 17.46 9.50
CA ARG A 258 -19.44 16.37 9.62
C ARG A 258 -18.41 16.70 10.69
N PHE A 259 -17.74 15.66 11.19
CA PHE A 259 -16.60 15.79 12.10
C PHE A 259 -15.32 15.84 11.29
N VAL A 260 -14.58 16.94 11.42
CA VAL A 260 -13.34 17.22 10.68
C VAL A 260 -12.15 17.16 11.63
N TYR A 261 -11.07 16.54 11.17
CA TYR A 261 -9.79 16.45 11.85
C TYR A 261 -8.73 17.12 10.99
N ARG A 262 -7.92 18.02 11.55
CA ARG A 262 -6.90 18.76 10.80
C ARG A 262 -5.57 18.74 11.54
N ILE A 263 -4.62 17.99 11.00
CA ILE A 263 -3.21 18.11 11.34
C ILE A 263 -2.63 19.14 10.38
N SER A 264 -2.42 20.37 10.86
CA SER A 264 -1.99 21.49 10.02
C SER A 264 -0.53 21.83 10.28
N ARG A 265 0.27 21.97 9.21
CA ARG A 265 1.67 22.40 9.28
C ARG A 265 2.47 21.59 10.31
N SER A 266 2.26 20.29 10.34
CA SER A 266 3.00 19.40 11.22
C SER A 266 4.46 19.33 10.76
N PRO A 267 5.44 19.72 11.58
CA PRO A 267 6.84 19.80 11.14
C PRO A 267 7.39 18.41 10.83
N MET A 268 8.09 18.29 9.70
CA MET A 268 8.86 17.09 9.39
C MET A 268 10.00 16.94 10.38
N CYS A 269 10.35 15.69 10.70
CA CYS A 269 11.49 15.44 11.57
C CYS A 269 12.82 15.65 10.82
N GLU A 270 13.89 15.90 11.56
CA GLU A 270 15.24 16.13 11.02
C GLU A 270 15.69 15.01 10.07
N TYR A 271 15.33 13.75 10.38
CA TYR A 271 15.60 12.61 9.51
C TYR A 271 14.99 12.80 8.10
N MET A 272 13.72 13.19 8.03
CA MET A 272 13.01 13.38 6.76
C MET A 272 13.57 14.55 5.97
N ILE A 273 13.89 15.66 6.64
CA ILE A 273 14.48 16.84 6.00
C ILE A 273 15.84 16.45 5.41
N ASN A 274 16.72 15.84 6.20
CA ASN A 274 18.03 15.39 5.73
C ASN A 274 17.93 14.36 4.60
N PHE A 275 16.93 13.49 4.63
CA PHE A 275 16.66 12.55 3.54
C PHE A 275 16.33 13.27 2.24
N ILE A 276 15.41 14.25 2.25
CA ILE A 276 15.04 15.06 1.07
C ILE A 276 16.28 15.79 0.53
N HIS A 277 17.06 16.43 1.41
CA HIS A 277 18.30 17.11 1.01
C HIS A 277 19.26 16.13 0.32
N LYS A 278 19.58 14.98 0.93
CA LYS A 278 20.50 14.00 0.34
C LYS A 278 19.98 13.43 -0.97
N LEU A 279 18.69 13.11 -1.05
CA LEU A 279 18.05 12.56 -2.24
C LEU A 279 18.16 13.54 -3.41
N LYS A 280 17.90 14.83 -3.17
CA LYS A 280 17.97 15.87 -4.20
C LYS A 280 19.39 16.12 -4.73
N HIS A 281 20.42 15.90 -3.92
CA HIS A 281 21.82 16.06 -4.33
C HIS A 281 22.36 14.89 -5.16
N LEU A 282 21.57 13.82 -5.36
CA LEU A 282 21.97 12.75 -6.26
C LEU A 282 21.99 13.27 -7.70
N PRO A 283 23.02 12.93 -8.49
CA PRO A 283 23.23 13.53 -9.82
C PRO A 283 22.18 13.06 -10.84
N GLU A 284 21.62 11.87 -10.65
CA GLU A 284 20.78 11.21 -11.64
C GLU A 284 19.50 10.66 -11.01
N LYS A 285 18.39 10.80 -11.74
CA LYS A 285 17.05 10.41 -11.26
C LYS A 285 16.93 8.93 -10.92
N TYR A 286 17.60 8.04 -11.67
CA TYR A 286 17.55 6.61 -11.36
C TYR A 286 18.22 6.30 -10.02
N MET A 287 19.26 7.05 -9.62
CA MET A 287 19.87 6.89 -8.31
C MET A 287 18.87 7.28 -7.21
N MET A 288 18.12 8.37 -7.41
CA MET A 288 17.06 8.77 -6.50
C MET A 288 15.99 7.67 -6.37
N ASN A 289 15.53 7.12 -7.50
CA ASN A 289 14.55 6.04 -7.51
C ASN A 289 15.07 4.75 -6.85
N SER A 290 16.36 4.43 -7.01
CA SER A 290 16.99 3.29 -6.32
C SER A 290 17.00 3.47 -4.80
N VAL A 291 17.21 4.69 -4.31
CA VAL A 291 17.07 5.00 -2.87
C VAL A 291 15.60 4.90 -2.44
N LEU A 292 14.67 5.44 -3.24
CA LEU A 292 13.25 5.46 -2.92
C LEU A 292 12.59 4.06 -2.96
N GLU A 293 13.15 3.10 -3.70
CA GLU A 293 12.64 1.73 -3.78
C GLU A 293 12.49 1.05 -2.40
N ASN A 294 13.41 1.38 -1.48
CA ASN A 294 13.43 0.83 -0.12
C ASN A 294 12.97 1.85 0.93
N PHE A 295 12.47 3.01 0.50
CA PHE A 295 11.94 4.05 1.37
C PHE A 295 10.41 4.05 1.30
N THR A 296 9.76 3.80 2.42
CA THR A 296 8.30 3.75 2.50
C THR A 296 7.79 4.48 3.73
N ILE A 297 6.53 4.90 3.68
CA ILE A 297 5.84 5.51 4.83
C ILE A 297 4.55 4.74 5.07
N LEU A 298 4.29 4.38 6.32
CA LEU A 298 3.06 3.74 6.75
C LEU A 298 2.30 4.69 7.67
N LEU A 299 1.16 5.19 7.19
CA LEU A 299 0.23 6.02 7.95
C LEU A 299 -0.89 5.15 8.50
N VAL A 300 -1.10 5.17 9.81
CA VAL A 300 -2.14 4.39 10.49
C VAL A 300 -2.96 5.34 11.35
N VAL A 301 -4.24 5.45 11.05
CA VAL A 301 -5.21 6.22 11.84
C VAL A 301 -6.06 5.24 12.64
N THR A 302 -6.02 5.37 13.95
CA THR A 302 -6.81 4.53 14.86
C THR A 302 -7.77 5.36 15.71
N ASN A 303 -8.87 4.75 16.11
CA ASN A 303 -9.72 5.31 17.15
C ASN A 303 -9.00 5.14 18.50
N ARG A 304 -8.83 6.24 19.24
CA ARG A 304 -8.07 6.25 20.50
C ARG A 304 -8.73 5.40 21.59
N GLU A 305 -10.05 5.33 21.61
CA GLU A 305 -10.82 4.61 22.65
C GLU A 305 -10.93 3.12 22.32
N THR A 306 -11.34 2.79 21.08
CA THR A 306 -11.60 1.40 20.68
C THR A 306 -10.36 0.68 20.16
N GLN A 307 -9.28 1.40 19.86
CA GLN A 307 -8.07 0.90 19.19
C GLN A 307 -8.33 0.30 17.79
N GLU A 308 -9.50 0.56 17.20
CA GLU A 308 -9.87 0.13 15.86
C GLU A 308 -9.06 0.88 14.79
N THR A 309 -8.65 0.18 13.73
CA THR A 309 -7.99 0.81 12.58
C THR A 309 -9.01 1.44 11.64
N LEU A 310 -9.02 2.77 11.59
CA LEU A 310 -9.97 3.55 10.78
C LEU A 310 -9.48 3.70 9.34
N LEU A 311 -8.17 3.86 9.16
CA LEU A 311 -7.52 4.07 7.86
C LEU A 311 -6.05 3.66 7.95
N CYS A 312 -5.56 2.93 6.96
CA CYS A 312 -4.16 2.54 6.82
C CYS A 312 -3.71 2.83 5.40
N MET A 313 -2.69 3.67 5.25
CA MET A 313 -2.15 4.10 3.97
C MET A 313 -0.67 3.74 3.92
N ALA A 314 -0.34 2.80 3.05
CA ALA A 314 1.02 2.42 2.69
C ALA A 314 1.48 3.30 1.52
N CYS A 315 2.57 4.04 1.69
CA CYS A 315 3.10 4.95 0.69
C CYS A 315 4.42 4.42 0.12
N VAL A 316 4.50 4.37 -1.20
CA VAL A 316 5.72 4.08 -1.97
C VAL A 316 6.02 5.26 -2.89
N PHE A 317 7.29 5.46 -3.24
CA PHE A 317 7.74 6.70 -3.86
C PHE A 317 8.61 6.45 -5.10
N GLU A 318 8.43 7.30 -6.08
CA GLU A 318 9.35 7.55 -7.20
C GLU A 318 9.52 9.07 -7.34
N VAL A 319 10.55 9.52 -8.04
CA VAL A 319 10.70 10.95 -8.39
C VAL A 319 9.82 11.25 -9.60
N SER A 320 9.12 12.40 -9.59
CA SER A 320 8.31 12.85 -10.72
C SER A 320 9.15 13.19 -11.95
N ASN A 321 8.56 13.05 -13.14
CA ASN A 321 9.13 13.64 -14.34
C ASN A 321 8.89 15.14 -14.25
N SER A 322 9.94 15.94 -14.41
CA SER A 322 10.00 17.38 -14.12
C SER A 322 8.86 18.23 -14.69
N ASP A 323 8.16 17.73 -15.71
CA ASP A 323 7.14 18.47 -16.44
C ASP A 323 5.73 18.37 -15.82
N HIS A 324 5.49 17.39 -14.94
CA HIS A 324 4.12 17.06 -14.49
C HIS A 324 3.85 17.37 -13.01
N GLY A 325 4.80 17.99 -12.30
CA GLY A 325 4.67 18.25 -10.85
C GLY A 325 4.46 16.96 -10.04
N ALA A 326 3.97 17.07 -8.80
CA ALA A 326 3.72 15.89 -7.98
C ALA A 326 2.48 15.12 -8.46
N GLN A 327 2.60 13.80 -8.63
CA GLN A 327 1.49 12.92 -9.00
C GLN A 327 1.32 11.78 -8.01
N HIS A 328 0.18 11.12 -8.03
CA HIS A 328 -0.06 9.93 -7.22
C HIS A 328 -1.05 8.98 -7.90
N HIS A 329 -0.99 7.70 -7.52
CA HIS A 329 -1.99 6.70 -7.87
C HIS A 329 -2.39 5.90 -6.64
N ILE A 330 -3.67 5.56 -6.52
CA ILE A 330 -4.25 4.97 -5.31
C ILE A 330 -4.76 3.58 -5.65
N TYR A 331 -4.39 2.62 -4.82
CA TYR A 331 -4.84 1.23 -4.90
C TYR A 331 -5.50 0.82 -3.59
N ARG A 332 -6.47 -0.08 -3.68
CA ARG A 332 -7.00 -0.79 -2.52
C ARG A 332 -6.14 -2.03 -2.25
N LEU A 333 -5.78 -2.25 -0.99
CA LEU A 333 -5.07 -3.46 -0.60
C LEU A 333 -6.05 -4.59 -0.33
N VAL A 334 -5.82 -5.72 -0.99
CA VAL A 334 -6.60 -6.94 -0.85
C VAL A 334 -5.67 -8.12 -0.53
N LYS A 335 -6.25 -9.22 -0.08
CA LYS A 335 -5.54 -10.49 0.08
C LYS A 335 -6.32 -11.53 -0.71
N GLU A 336 -5.85 -11.81 -1.92
CA GLU A 336 -6.44 -12.81 -2.82
C GLU A 336 -5.87 -14.21 -2.62
#